data_AF-A0A1F9PSE7-F1
#
_entry.id   AF-A0A1F9PSE7-F1
#
_cell.length_a   1.000
_cell.length_b   1.000
_cell.length_c   1.000
_cell.angle_alpha   90.00
_cell.angle_beta   90.00
_cell.angle_gamma   90.00
#
_symmetry.space_group_name_H-M   'P 1'
#
loop_
_entity.id
_entity.type
_entity.pdbx_description
1 polymer ?
#
loop_
_entity_poly.entity_id
_entity_poly.type
_entity_poly.pdbx_seq_one_letter_code
_entity_poly.pdbx_strand_id
1 'polypeptide(L)'
;MTDNTLLERLARLGLPLMEAGGEVDVNQTLADVVKSRDTRLWEGFPVLLVNAARDYRFEYDRVLTSLVTDGEKEDFRALLLLSLALYDNLRLSFYWTKQLKAQLSDRDTAQLKQLTRSLSHDAPFTLAGREFQAGRLKGMFELYFEKGAEKGRQRKDTYDELALEYALSQLFSPKQKELFRKKLDGLPLTKTEKEYYSRAVKKKVAALANAELHRQARMLLEL
;
A
#
# COMPACT_ATOMS: atom_id res chain seq x y z
N MET A 1 -6.20 -18.00 -27.98
CA MET A 1 -5.82 -16.60 -28.25
C MET A 1 -6.98 -15.73 -27.81
N THR A 2 -6.99 -15.34 -26.53
CA THR A 2 -8.02 -14.46 -25.97
C THR A 2 -7.63 -13.02 -26.26
N ASP A 3 -8.58 -12.31 -26.86
CA ASP A 3 -8.51 -10.94 -27.37
C ASP A 3 -7.88 -9.93 -26.41
N ASN A 4 -6.62 -9.55 -26.65
CA ASN A 4 -6.02 -8.35 -26.05
C ASN A 4 -6.90 -7.10 -26.27
N THR A 5 -7.64 -7.06 -27.38
CA THR A 5 -8.61 -6.00 -27.70
C THR A 5 -9.84 -5.99 -26.79
N LEU A 6 -10.30 -7.16 -26.33
CA LEU A 6 -11.39 -7.27 -25.36
C LEU A 6 -10.90 -6.86 -23.97
N LEU A 7 -9.71 -7.30 -23.57
CA LEU A 7 -9.08 -6.92 -22.31
C LEU A 7 -8.86 -5.41 -22.20
N GLU A 8 -8.41 -4.75 -23.27
CA GLU A 8 -8.27 -3.28 -23.31
C GLU A 8 -9.62 -2.55 -23.21
N ARG A 9 -10.66 -3.05 -23.88
CA ARG A 9 -12.01 -2.46 -23.82
C ARG A 9 -12.62 -2.62 -22.43
N LEU A 10 -12.42 -3.78 -21.79
CA LEU A 10 -12.89 -4.05 -20.43
C LEU A 10 -12.17 -3.16 -19.41
N ALA A 11 -10.85 -2.97 -19.54
CA ALA A 11 -10.09 -2.04 -18.72
C ALA A 11 -10.59 -0.58 -18.86
N ARG A 12 -10.90 -0.13 -20.08
CA ARG A 12 -11.48 1.21 -20.33
C ARG A 12 -12.90 1.38 -19.78
N LEU A 13 -13.64 0.29 -19.61
CA LEU A 13 -14.99 0.26 -19.04
C LEU A 13 -15.00 -0.01 -17.52
N GLY A 14 -13.83 0.05 -16.85
CA GLY A 14 -13.73 -0.09 -15.40
C GLY A 14 -13.60 -1.54 -14.89
N LEU A 15 -13.40 -2.50 -15.78
CA LEU A 15 -13.19 -3.91 -15.46
C LEU A 15 -11.78 -4.37 -15.92
N PRO A 16 -10.69 -3.93 -15.27
CA PRO A 16 -9.36 -4.41 -15.60
C PRO A 16 -9.24 -5.88 -15.17
N LEU A 17 -9.55 -6.80 -16.09
CA LEU A 17 -9.44 -8.25 -15.85
C LEU A 17 -7.98 -8.73 -15.70
N MET A 18 -7.01 -7.87 -16.03
CA MET A 18 -5.61 -8.05 -15.68
C MET A 18 -5.06 -6.73 -15.14
N GLU A 19 -4.91 -6.62 -13.82
CA GLU A 19 -3.76 -5.88 -13.28
C GLU A 19 -2.50 -6.66 -13.69
N ALA A 20 -1.35 -6.01 -13.93
CA ALA A 20 -0.10 -6.68 -14.32
C ALA A 20 0.16 -7.90 -13.40
N GLY A 21 -0.24 -9.07 -13.88
CA GLY A 21 -0.69 -10.19 -13.07
C GLY A 21 0.36 -11.28 -13.02
N GLY A 22 1.44 -11.00 -12.32
CA GLY A 22 2.29 -12.02 -11.72
C GLY A 22 2.43 -11.69 -10.23
N GLU A 23 2.68 -12.69 -9.39
CA GLU A 23 3.34 -12.41 -8.11
C GLU A 23 4.63 -11.67 -8.43
N VAL A 24 4.64 -10.34 -8.21
CA VAL A 24 5.87 -9.57 -8.35
C VAL A 24 6.79 -10.07 -7.26
N ASP A 25 7.88 -10.75 -7.65
CA ASP A 25 8.96 -11.03 -6.73
C ASP A 25 9.62 -9.69 -6.38
N VAL A 26 9.17 -9.14 -5.25
CA VAL A 26 9.57 -7.84 -4.74
C VAL A 26 11.08 -7.81 -4.50
N ASN A 27 11.65 -8.90 -4.01
CA ASN A 27 13.07 -8.97 -3.67
C ASN A 27 13.93 -9.02 -4.93
N GLN A 28 13.52 -9.82 -5.92
CA GLN A 28 14.18 -9.86 -7.22
C GLN A 28 14.08 -8.51 -7.94
N THR A 29 12.92 -7.85 -7.90
CA THR A 29 12.71 -6.54 -8.52
C THR A 29 13.64 -5.48 -7.91
N LEU A 30 13.79 -5.45 -6.58
CA LEU A 30 14.73 -4.54 -5.92
C LEU A 30 16.18 -4.85 -6.32
N ALA A 31 16.56 -6.12 -6.42
CA ALA A 31 17.89 -6.52 -6.88
C ALA A 31 18.14 -6.10 -8.33
N ASP A 32 17.16 -6.26 -9.23
CA ASP A 32 17.29 -5.87 -10.64
C ASP A 32 17.41 -4.35 -10.79
N VAL A 33 16.73 -3.56 -9.96
CA VAL A 33 16.91 -2.10 -9.92
C VAL A 33 18.34 -1.75 -9.49
N VAL A 34 18.89 -2.41 -8.48
CA VAL A 34 20.29 -2.21 -8.07
C VAL A 34 21.22 -2.51 -9.25
N LYS A 35 21.07 -3.69 -9.88
CA LYS A 35 21.90 -4.14 -11.02
C LYS A 35 21.78 -3.27 -12.25
N SER A 36 20.61 -2.69 -12.50
CA SER A 36 20.38 -1.83 -13.66
C SER A 36 21.34 -0.65 -13.70
N ARG A 37 21.75 -0.18 -12.50
CA ARG A 37 22.45 1.08 -12.32
C ARG A 37 21.85 2.14 -13.25
N ASP A 38 20.54 2.30 -13.23
CA ASP A 38 19.86 3.40 -13.90
C ASP A 38 19.59 4.48 -12.84
N THR A 39 20.06 5.70 -13.08
CA THR A 39 19.93 6.78 -12.08
C THR A 39 18.48 7.11 -11.77
N ARG A 40 17.56 7.04 -12.75
CA ARG A 40 16.14 7.31 -12.52
C ARG A 40 15.50 6.21 -11.68
N LEU A 41 15.84 4.95 -11.96
CA LEU A 41 15.36 3.82 -11.14
C LEU A 41 15.92 3.87 -9.72
N TRP A 42 17.18 4.29 -9.56
CA TRP A 42 17.82 4.47 -8.26
C TRP A 42 17.23 5.64 -7.46
N GLU A 43 16.93 6.76 -8.12
CA GLU A 43 16.17 7.84 -7.50
C GLU A 43 14.77 7.35 -7.08
N GLY A 44 14.16 6.42 -7.83
CA GLY A 44 12.86 5.81 -7.50
C GLY A 44 12.91 4.74 -6.41
N PHE A 45 14.11 4.26 -6.05
CA PHE A 45 14.32 3.15 -5.14
C PHE A 45 13.66 3.35 -3.75
N PRO A 46 13.70 4.54 -3.11
CA PRO A 46 13.03 4.74 -1.82
C PRO A 46 11.51 4.51 -1.87
N VAL A 47 10.86 4.76 -3.01
CA VAL A 47 9.42 4.48 -3.19
C VAL A 47 9.18 2.97 -3.30
N LEU A 48 10.03 2.28 -4.06
CA LEU A 48 9.93 0.82 -4.22
C LEU A 48 10.13 0.12 -2.87
N LEU A 49 11.14 0.53 -2.10
CA LEU A 49 11.46 -0.06 -0.80
C LEU A 49 10.32 0.10 0.21
N VAL A 50 9.71 1.29 0.32
CA VAL A 50 8.61 1.49 1.28
C VAL A 50 7.36 0.71 0.89
N ASN A 51 7.06 0.59 -0.41
CA ASN A 51 5.94 -0.22 -0.89
C ASN A 51 6.19 -1.72 -0.69
N ALA A 52 7.41 -2.18 -0.99
CA ALA A 52 7.86 -3.55 -0.73
C ALA A 52 7.69 -3.96 0.74
N ALA A 53 8.00 -3.05 1.66
CA ALA A 53 7.90 -3.28 3.10
C ALA A 53 6.47 -3.20 3.64
N ARG A 54 5.53 -2.54 2.95
CA ARG A 54 4.11 -2.43 3.38
C ARG A 54 3.39 -3.78 3.38
N ASP A 55 3.73 -4.65 2.43
CA ASP A 55 3.05 -5.95 2.25
C ASP A 55 3.79 -7.10 2.96
N TYR A 56 4.76 -6.81 3.84
CA TYR A 56 5.64 -7.79 4.50
C TYR A 56 6.42 -8.70 3.53
N ARG A 57 6.60 -8.28 2.27
CA ARG A 57 7.27 -9.07 1.22
C ARG A 57 8.76 -8.77 1.08
N PHE A 58 9.23 -7.69 1.70
CA PHE A 58 10.63 -7.31 1.70
C PHE A 58 11.44 -8.16 2.69
N GLU A 59 12.43 -8.88 2.17
CA GLU A 59 13.39 -9.66 2.94
C GLU A 59 14.82 -9.22 2.54
N TYR A 60 15.53 -8.57 3.46
CA TYR A 60 16.87 -8.03 3.22
C TYR A 60 17.85 -9.09 2.70
N ASP A 61 17.85 -10.26 3.33
CA ASP A 61 18.75 -11.37 2.97
C ASP A 61 18.44 -11.98 1.60
N ARG A 62 17.17 -11.99 1.18
CA ARG A 62 16.78 -12.44 -0.17
C ARG A 62 17.30 -11.50 -1.25
N VAL A 63 17.19 -10.19 -1.04
CA VAL A 63 17.74 -9.21 -1.99
C VAL A 63 19.25 -9.39 -2.12
N LEU A 64 19.96 -9.54 -0.99
CA LEU A 64 21.40 -9.80 -1.00
C LEU A 64 21.80 -11.09 -1.73
N THR A 65 20.99 -12.15 -1.59
CA THR A 65 21.25 -13.43 -2.27
C THR A 65 21.16 -13.30 -3.80
N SER A 66 20.31 -12.39 -4.29
CA SER A 66 20.20 -12.10 -5.72
C SER A 66 21.33 -11.21 -6.28
N LEU A 67 22.20 -10.65 -5.43
CA LEU A 67 23.34 -9.81 -5.83
C LEU A 67 24.64 -10.62 -5.81
N VAL A 68 25.29 -10.73 -6.96
CA VAL A 68 26.40 -11.67 -7.18
C VAL A 68 27.73 -11.03 -6.78
N THR A 69 27.90 -9.74 -7.08
CA THR A 69 29.17 -9.04 -6.86
C THR A 69 29.15 -8.21 -5.58
N ASP A 70 30.33 -8.00 -4.97
CA ASP A 70 30.44 -7.13 -3.79
C ASP A 70 30.07 -5.67 -4.11
N GLY A 71 30.34 -5.21 -5.33
CA GLY A 71 29.92 -3.89 -5.79
C GLY A 71 28.40 -3.72 -5.85
N GLU A 72 27.66 -4.74 -6.30
CA GLU A 72 26.18 -4.72 -6.29
C GLU A 72 25.63 -4.68 -4.85
N LYS A 73 26.25 -5.41 -3.92
CA LYS A 73 25.87 -5.39 -2.50
C LYS A 73 26.15 -4.03 -1.86
N GLU A 74 27.28 -3.41 -2.19
CA GLU A 74 27.60 -2.04 -1.77
C GLU A 74 26.61 -1.02 -2.35
N ASP A 75 26.25 -1.15 -3.63
CA ASP A 75 25.24 -0.29 -4.30
C ASP A 75 23.87 -0.41 -3.60
N PHE A 76 23.42 -1.64 -3.31
CA PHE A 76 22.18 -1.87 -2.57
C PHE A 76 22.22 -1.25 -1.18
N ARG A 77 23.31 -1.43 -0.44
CA ARG A 77 23.51 -0.82 0.89
C ARG A 77 23.49 0.70 0.82
N ALA A 78 24.12 1.29 -0.20
CA ALA A 78 24.11 2.73 -0.43
C ALA A 78 22.69 3.26 -0.70
N LEU A 79 21.91 2.56 -1.52
CA LEU A 79 20.51 2.91 -1.82
C LEU A 79 19.59 2.74 -0.61
N LEU A 80 19.85 1.73 0.23
CA LEU A 80 19.16 1.54 1.50
C LEU A 80 19.40 2.73 2.45
N LEU A 81 20.65 3.16 2.60
CA LEU A 81 21.01 4.32 3.41
C LEU A 81 20.41 5.62 2.86
N LEU A 82 20.39 5.78 1.53
CA LEU A 82 19.71 6.91 0.88
C LEU A 82 18.22 6.93 1.22
N SER A 83 17.56 5.77 1.14
CA SER A 83 16.14 5.64 1.45
C SER A 83 15.85 6.02 2.91
N LEU A 84 16.65 5.52 3.85
CA LEU A 84 16.54 5.88 5.27
C LEU A 84 16.75 7.38 5.52
N ALA A 85 17.77 7.98 4.90
CA ALA A 85 18.06 9.41 5.03
C ALA A 85 16.89 10.24 4.49
N LEU A 86 16.29 9.82 3.38
CA LEU A 86 15.13 10.47 2.79
C LEU A 86 13.90 10.38 3.70
N TYR A 87 13.62 9.21 4.26
CA TYR A 87 12.50 9.05 5.20
C TYR A 87 12.67 9.92 6.44
N ASP A 88 13.89 10.00 6.98
CA ASP A 88 14.20 10.88 8.11
C ASP A 88 14.02 12.35 7.75
N ASN A 89 14.48 12.76 6.56
CA ASN A 89 14.34 14.12 6.07
C ASN A 89 12.87 14.52 5.90
N LEU A 90 12.03 13.60 5.43
CA LEU A 90 10.58 13.78 5.27
C LEU A 90 9.78 13.48 6.56
N ARG A 91 10.45 13.20 7.67
CA ARG A 91 9.86 12.86 8.98
C ARG A 91 8.89 11.67 8.93
N LEU A 92 9.15 10.72 8.04
CA LEU A 92 8.38 9.48 7.91
C LEU A 92 8.94 8.41 8.85
N SER A 93 8.07 7.82 9.66
CA SER A 93 8.43 6.75 10.59
C SER A 93 7.80 5.42 10.16
N PHE A 94 8.64 4.39 9.96
CA PHE A 94 8.19 3.03 9.67
C PHE A 94 8.72 2.08 10.74
N TYR A 95 7.94 1.06 11.11
CA TYR A 95 8.35 0.13 12.17
C TYR A 95 9.65 -0.62 11.81
N TRP A 96 9.75 -1.09 10.56
CA TRP A 96 10.89 -1.86 10.06
C TRP A 96 12.20 -1.05 9.96
N THR A 97 12.14 0.28 9.81
CA THR A 97 13.36 1.09 9.70
C THR A 97 14.13 1.17 11.01
N LYS A 98 13.47 1.02 12.16
CA LYS A 98 14.14 0.98 13.47
C LYS A 98 15.05 -0.25 13.60
N GLN A 99 14.54 -1.42 13.22
CA GLN A 99 15.30 -2.67 13.24
C GLN A 99 16.49 -2.60 12.29
N LEU A 100 16.27 -2.07 11.08
CA LEU A 100 17.31 -1.97 10.07
C LEU A 100 18.40 -0.95 10.48
N LYS A 101 18.04 0.17 11.11
CA LYS A 101 19.00 1.13 11.66
C LYS A 101 19.85 0.55 12.81
N ALA A 102 19.29 -0.37 13.60
CA ALA A 102 20.02 -1.00 14.70
C ALA A 102 21.13 -1.95 14.21
N GLN A 103 21.07 -2.39 12.95
CA GLN A 103 22.06 -3.28 12.33
C GLN A 103 23.15 -2.53 11.54
N LEU A 104 23.11 -1.20 11.52
CA LEU A 104 24.07 -0.38 10.77
C LEU A 104 25.44 -0.36 11.45
N SER A 105 26.50 -0.40 10.64
CA SER A 105 27.86 -0.19 11.14
C SER A 105 28.14 1.29 11.42
N ASP A 106 29.27 1.58 12.07
CA ASP A 106 29.71 2.96 12.30
C ASP A 106 29.91 3.72 10.97
N ARG A 107 30.43 3.03 9.95
CA ARG A 107 30.58 3.57 8.59
C ARG A 107 29.23 3.92 7.97
N ASP A 108 28.24 3.05 8.11
CA ASP A 108 26.88 3.31 7.61
C ASP A 108 26.25 4.50 8.29
N THR A 109 26.42 4.58 9.61
CA THR A 109 25.86 5.66 10.41
C THR A 109 26.47 7.01 10.01
N ALA A 110 27.77 7.04 9.70
CA ALA A 110 28.44 8.24 9.18
C ALA A 110 27.90 8.62 7.79
N GLN A 111 27.76 7.64 6.88
CA GLN A 111 27.24 7.87 5.53
C GLN A 111 25.77 8.31 5.55
N LEU A 112 24.94 7.71 6.41
CA LEU A 112 23.56 8.11 6.62
C LEU A 112 23.45 9.57 7.08
N LYS A 113 24.30 9.99 8.03
CA LYS A 113 24.35 11.38 8.50
C LYS A 113 24.76 12.34 7.39
N GLN A 114 25.73 11.96 6.55
CA GLN A 114 26.15 12.77 5.41
C GLN A 114 25.01 12.94 4.40
N LEU A 115 24.34 11.85 4.00
CA LEU A 115 23.20 11.88 3.08
C LEU A 115 22.07 12.73 3.65
N THR A 116 21.75 12.57 4.93
CA THR A 116 20.71 13.36 5.61
C THR A 116 21.04 14.86 5.57
N ARG A 117 22.31 15.24 5.76
CA ARG A 117 22.74 16.65 5.63
C ARG A 117 22.58 17.16 4.20
N SER A 118 23.04 16.41 3.19
CA SER A 118 22.91 16.80 1.79
C SER A 118 21.44 16.99 1.39
N LEU A 119 20.57 16.05 1.78
CA LEU A 119 19.13 16.16 1.56
C LEU A 119 18.54 17.38 2.29
N SER A 120 18.97 17.67 3.52
CA SER A 120 18.44 18.81 4.28
C SER A 120 18.80 20.17 3.68
N HIS A 121 19.97 20.29 3.06
CA HIS A 121 20.44 21.53 2.41
C HIS A 121 20.13 21.58 0.91
N ASP A 122 19.40 20.59 0.40
CA ASP A 122 19.10 20.41 -1.02
C ASP A 122 20.36 20.39 -1.92
N ALA A 123 21.48 19.95 -1.35
CA ALA A 123 22.77 19.93 -2.03
C ALA A 123 22.90 18.69 -2.93
N PRO A 124 23.56 18.80 -4.09
CA PRO A 124 23.93 17.64 -4.87
C PRO A 124 24.88 16.74 -4.07
N PHE A 125 24.80 15.44 -4.30
CA PHE A 125 25.67 14.46 -3.64
C PHE A 125 25.97 13.30 -4.58
N THR A 126 27.07 12.61 -4.29
CA THR A 126 27.47 11.43 -5.06
C THR A 126 27.16 10.16 -4.27
N LEU A 127 26.51 9.19 -4.92
CA LEU A 127 26.23 7.87 -4.38
C LEU A 127 26.71 6.82 -5.39
N ALA A 128 27.62 5.93 -4.98
CA ALA A 128 28.20 4.88 -5.83
C ALA A 128 28.66 5.40 -7.22
N GLY A 129 29.40 6.52 -7.21
CA GLY A 129 29.96 7.13 -8.42
C GLY A 129 28.97 7.91 -9.29
N ARG A 130 27.73 8.14 -8.82
CA ARG A 130 26.69 8.86 -9.55
C ARG A 130 26.23 10.09 -8.81
N GLU A 131 25.98 11.16 -9.54
CA GLU A 131 25.48 12.41 -8.98
C GLU A 131 23.95 12.38 -8.85
N PHE A 132 23.46 12.82 -7.70
CA PHE A 132 22.05 12.93 -7.36
C PHE A 132 21.70 14.37 -7.02
N GLN A 133 20.49 14.77 -7.41
CA GLN A 133 19.90 16.05 -7.06
C GLN A 133 18.84 15.85 -5.97
N ALA A 134 19.09 16.40 -4.78
CA ALA A 134 18.23 16.20 -3.61
C ALA A 134 16.77 16.60 -3.87
N GLY A 135 16.54 17.76 -4.50
CA GLY A 135 15.18 18.22 -4.81
C GLY A 135 14.42 17.30 -5.77
N ARG A 136 15.11 16.74 -6.77
CA ARG A 136 14.50 15.78 -7.71
C ARG A 136 14.12 14.48 -7.01
N LEU A 137 15.01 13.96 -6.16
CA LEU A 137 14.76 12.75 -5.39
C LEU A 137 13.52 12.90 -4.49
N LYS A 138 13.44 14.00 -3.74
CA LYS A 138 12.29 14.30 -2.87
C LYS A 138 10.99 14.43 -3.67
N GLY A 139 11.00 15.25 -4.72
CA GLY A 139 9.80 15.47 -5.54
C GLY A 139 9.29 14.19 -6.20
N MET A 140 10.19 13.31 -6.63
CA MET A 140 9.79 12.00 -7.14
C MET A 140 9.20 11.12 -6.03
N PHE A 141 9.83 11.12 -4.85
CA PHE A 141 9.31 10.35 -3.72
C PHE A 141 7.91 10.81 -3.33
N GLU A 142 7.69 12.10 -3.13
CA GLU A 142 6.38 12.68 -2.78
C GLU A 142 5.32 12.31 -3.81
N LEU A 143 5.60 12.54 -5.10
CA LEU A 143 4.66 12.27 -6.21
C LEU A 143 4.17 10.81 -6.23
N TYR A 144 5.07 9.84 -6.08
CA TYR A 144 4.71 8.43 -6.17
C TYR A 144 4.25 7.84 -4.83
N PHE A 145 4.75 8.37 -3.71
CA PHE A 145 4.30 7.95 -2.39
C PHE A 145 2.85 8.37 -2.12
N GLU A 146 2.47 9.59 -2.49
CA GLU A 146 1.08 10.07 -2.39
C GLU A 146 0.15 9.28 -3.31
N LYS A 147 0.49 9.14 -4.59
CA LYS A 147 -0.29 8.32 -5.53
C LYS A 147 -0.46 6.87 -5.06
N GLY A 148 0.56 6.29 -4.44
CA GLY A 148 0.50 4.95 -3.86
C GLY A 148 -0.43 4.89 -2.64
N ALA A 149 -0.37 5.89 -1.76
CA ALA A 149 -1.25 5.99 -0.59
C ALA A 149 -2.72 6.19 -0.98
N GLU A 150 -3.00 7.02 -1.99
CA GLU A 150 -4.36 7.23 -2.53
C GLU A 150 -4.93 5.95 -3.14
N LYS A 151 -4.16 5.25 -3.97
CA LYS A 151 -4.59 3.94 -4.53
C LYS A 151 -4.80 2.89 -3.45
N GLY A 152 -3.96 2.87 -2.41
CA GLY A 152 -4.13 1.97 -1.27
C GLY A 152 -5.40 2.25 -0.48
N ARG A 153 -5.73 3.53 -0.23
CA ARG A 153 -7.00 3.95 0.38
C ARG A 153 -8.18 3.57 -0.50
N GLN A 154 -8.16 3.91 -1.79
CA GLN A 154 -9.22 3.55 -2.72
C GLN A 154 -9.49 2.04 -2.78
N ARG A 155 -8.43 1.22 -2.82
CA ARG A 155 -8.56 -0.25 -2.81
C ARG A 155 -9.15 -0.77 -1.50
N LYS A 156 -8.71 -0.22 -0.36
CA LYS A 156 -9.24 -0.59 0.95
C LYS A 156 -10.70 -0.17 1.08
N ASP A 157 -11.04 1.05 0.70
CA ASP A 157 -12.41 1.56 0.72
C ASP A 157 -13.31 0.71 -0.20
N THR A 158 -12.84 0.36 -1.40
CA THR A 158 -13.56 -0.55 -2.32
C THR A 158 -13.74 -1.94 -1.70
N TYR A 159 -12.72 -2.50 -1.06
CA TYR A 159 -12.81 -3.81 -0.40
C TYR A 159 -13.78 -3.76 0.77
N ASP A 160 -13.70 -2.73 1.62
CA ASP A 160 -14.58 -2.53 2.77
C ASP A 160 -16.04 -2.32 2.31
N GLU A 161 -16.26 -1.60 1.21
CA GLU A 161 -17.59 -1.45 0.57
C GLU A 161 -18.13 -2.77 0.03
N LEU A 162 -17.30 -3.57 -0.67
CA LEU A 162 -17.69 -4.88 -1.19
C LEU A 162 -17.94 -5.89 -0.08
N ALA A 163 -17.12 -5.89 0.97
CA ALA A 163 -17.29 -6.73 2.16
C ALA A 163 -18.58 -6.35 2.91
N LEU A 164 -18.86 -5.05 3.04
CA LEU A 164 -20.10 -4.55 3.62
C LEU A 164 -21.31 -4.97 2.76
N GLU A 165 -21.26 -4.85 1.44
CA GLU A 165 -22.35 -5.31 0.58
C GLU A 165 -22.57 -6.83 0.67
N TYR A 166 -21.48 -7.59 0.72
CA TYR A 166 -21.59 -9.03 0.91
C TYR A 166 -22.28 -9.37 2.24
N ALA A 167 -21.85 -8.76 3.35
CA ALA A 167 -22.46 -8.93 4.65
C ALA A 167 -23.94 -8.50 4.69
N LEU A 168 -24.28 -7.37 4.06
CA LEU A 168 -25.66 -6.93 3.91
C LEU A 168 -26.49 -7.93 3.11
N SER A 169 -25.92 -8.55 2.07
CA SER A 169 -26.60 -9.54 1.23
C SER A 169 -26.86 -10.87 1.95
N GLN A 170 -26.03 -11.24 2.93
CA GLN A 170 -26.27 -12.40 3.80
C GLN A 170 -27.48 -12.19 4.72
N LEU A 171 -27.75 -10.94 5.12
CA LEU A 171 -28.76 -10.61 6.11
C LEU A 171 -30.05 -10.05 5.52
N PHE A 172 -29.99 -9.41 4.36
CA PHE A 172 -31.09 -8.65 3.79
C PHE A 172 -31.34 -9.02 2.32
N SER A 173 -32.60 -9.25 1.98
CA SER A 173 -33.04 -9.34 0.57
C SER A 173 -32.79 -8.00 -0.16
N PRO A 174 -32.76 -7.96 -1.51
CA PRO A 174 -32.54 -6.72 -2.27
C PRO A 174 -33.45 -5.56 -1.84
N LYS A 175 -34.75 -5.80 -1.65
CA LYS A 175 -35.70 -4.77 -1.19
C LYS A 175 -35.45 -4.32 0.24
N GLN A 176 -34.96 -5.21 1.11
CA GLN A 176 -34.61 -4.86 2.49
C GLN A 176 -33.34 -4.01 2.55
N LYS A 177 -32.34 -4.28 1.69
CA LYS A 177 -31.13 -3.45 1.56
C LYS A 177 -31.45 -2.05 1.08
N GLU A 178 -32.35 -1.92 0.09
CA GLU A 178 -32.81 -0.62 -0.40
C GLU A 178 -33.42 0.22 0.74
N LEU A 179 -34.29 -0.39 1.56
CA LEU A 179 -34.90 0.30 2.69
C LEU A 179 -33.92 0.62 3.82
N PHE A 180 -32.94 -0.26 4.05
CA PHE A 180 -31.84 -0.02 5.00
C PHE A 180 -31.03 1.21 4.58
N ARG A 181 -30.61 1.28 3.31
CA ARG A 181 -29.86 2.43 2.76
C ARG A 181 -30.68 3.72 2.78
N LYS A 182 -31.93 3.69 2.27
CA LYS A 182 -32.85 4.85 2.34
C LYS A 182 -32.96 5.40 3.77
N LYS A 183 -32.96 4.53 4.79
CA LYS A 183 -32.99 4.96 6.19
C LYS A 183 -31.66 5.50 6.71
N LEU A 184 -30.54 4.93 6.29
CA LEU A 184 -29.21 5.42 6.61
C LEU A 184 -28.97 6.81 6.00
N ASP A 185 -29.41 7.03 4.77
CA ASP A 185 -29.26 8.27 4.00
C ASP A 185 -30.29 9.35 4.36
N GLY A 186 -31.19 9.08 5.33
CA GLY A 186 -32.23 10.03 5.75
C GLY A 186 -33.37 10.26 4.75
N LEU A 187 -33.49 9.43 3.71
CA LEU A 187 -34.52 9.56 2.68
C LEU A 187 -35.92 9.19 3.20
N PRO A 188 -36.98 9.86 2.73
CA PRO A 188 -38.34 9.55 3.14
C PRO A 188 -38.78 8.17 2.63
N LEU A 189 -39.42 7.40 3.52
CA LEU A 189 -40.09 6.14 3.17
C LEU A 189 -41.59 6.39 2.95
N THR A 190 -42.16 5.75 1.93
CA THR A 190 -43.62 5.71 1.72
C THR A 190 -44.33 4.92 2.82
N LYS A 191 -45.67 5.00 2.88
CA LYS A 191 -46.48 4.29 3.90
C LYS A 191 -46.21 2.78 3.90
N THR A 192 -46.20 2.16 2.73
CA THR A 192 -45.95 0.73 2.55
C THR A 192 -44.49 0.36 2.88
N GLU A 193 -43.52 1.19 2.50
CA GLU A 193 -42.12 0.98 2.84
C GLU A 193 -41.85 1.12 4.34
N LYS A 194 -42.54 2.04 5.04
CA LYS A 194 -42.44 2.16 6.51
C LYS A 194 -42.95 0.90 7.22
N GLU A 195 -44.08 0.37 6.77
CA GLU A 195 -44.63 -0.89 7.28
C GLU A 195 -43.67 -2.06 7.03
N TYR A 196 -43.16 -2.18 5.80
CA TYR A 196 -42.24 -3.24 5.44
C TYR A 196 -40.90 -3.13 6.21
N TYR A 197 -40.35 -1.92 6.33
CA TYR A 197 -39.15 -1.66 7.13
C TYR A 197 -39.36 -2.10 8.58
N SER A 198 -40.49 -1.73 9.18
CA SER A 198 -40.79 -2.04 10.59
C SER A 198 -40.92 -3.54 10.83
N ARG A 199 -41.58 -4.27 9.91
CA ARG A 199 -41.82 -5.72 10.05
C ARG A 199 -40.60 -6.58 9.74
N ALA A 200 -39.78 -6.18 8.77
CA ALA A 200 -38.74 -7.05 8.20
C ALA A 200 -37.31 -6.57 8.46
N VAL A 201 -37.05 -5.26 8.39
CA VAL A 201 -35.70 -4.68 8.45
C VAL A 201 -35.33 -4.28 9.88
N LYS A 202 -36.22 -3.57 10.59
CA LYS A 202 -35.95 -2.97 11.91
C LYS A 202 -35.48 -3.99 12.95
N LYS A 203 -36.09 -5.18 12.98
CA LYS A 203 -35.72 -6.26 13.90
C LYS A 203 -34.30 -6.81 13.65
N LYS A 204 -33.88 -6.90 12.38
CA LYS A 204 -32.52 -7.32 12.01
C LYS A 204 -31.50 -6.24 12.39
N VAL A 205 -31.82 -4.97 12.15
CA VAL A 205 -30.99 -3.84 12.58
C VAL A 205 -30.84 -3.81 14.10
N ALA A 206 -31.93 -4.01 14.86
CA ALA A 206 -31.87 -4.06 16.32
C ALA A 206 -31.01 -5.23 16.84
N ALA A 207 -31.09 -6.41 16.19
CA ALA A 207 -30.23 -7.54 16.52
C ALA A 207 -28.75 -7.24 16.24
N LEU A 208 -28.44 -6.65 15.08
CA LEU A 208 -27.07 -6.24 14.73
C LEU A 208 -26.50 -5.17 15.68
N ALA A 209 -27.36 -4.32 16.24
CA ALA A 209 -26.98 -3.31 17.22
C ALA A 209 -26.76 -3.88 18.63
N ASN A 210 -27.08 -5.16 18.88
CA ASN A 210 -26.88 -5.77 20.18
C ASN A 210 -25.40 -6.17 20.36
N ALA A 211 -24.71 -5.49 21.26
CA ALA A 211 -23.27 -5.68 21.49
C ALA A 211 -22.90 -7.09 21.99
N GLU A 212 -23.77 -7.71 22.79
CA GLU A 212 -23.53 -9.06 23.31
C GLU A 212 -23.66 -10.12 22.21
N LEU A 213 -24.69 -10.02 21.37
CA LEU A 213 -24.86 -10.89 20.22
C LEU A 213 -23.68 -10.77 19.25
N HIS A 214 -23.20 -9.55 19.00
CA HIS A 214 -22.01 -9.30 18.17
C HIS A 214 -20.75 -9.95 18.76
N ARG A 215 -20.56 -9.86 20.08
CA ARG A 215 -19.44 -10.51 20.79
C ARG A 215 -19.51 -12.03 20.63
N GLN A 216 -20.68 -12.63 20.85
CA GLN A 216 -20.86 -14.08 20.70
C GLN A 216 -20.61 -14.55 19.27
N ALA A 217 -21.09 -13.82 18.27
CA ALA A 217 -20.84 -14.14 16.87
C ALA A 217 -19.34 -14.12 16.51
N ARG A 218 -18.56 -13.17 17.07
CA ARG A 218 -17.10 -13.13 16.90
C ARG A 218 -16.42 -14.35 17.52
N MET A 219 -16.79 -14.71 18.74
CA MET A 219 -16.22 -15.90 19.40
C MET A 219 -16.44 -17.16 18.58
N LEU A 220 -17.61 -17.32 17.95
CA LEU A 220 -17.91 -18.48 17.10
C LEU A 220 -17.07 -18.55 15.81
N LEU A 221 -16.52 -17.44 15.34
CA LEU A 221 -15.63 -17.41 14.16
C LEU A 221 -14.16 -17.70 14.51
N GLU A 222 -13.81 -17.65 15.80
CA GLU A 222 -12.47 -17.90 16.33
C GLU A 222 -12.30 -19.32 16.90
N LEU A 223 -13.37 -20.12 16.91
CA LEU A 223 -13.37 -21.56 17.25
C LEU A 223 -12.96 -22.42 16.05
#